data_AF-A0A651F1X9-F1
#
_entry.id   AF-A0A651F1X9-F1
#
_cell.length_a   1.000
_cell.length_b   1.000
_cell.length_c   1.000
_cell.angle_alpha   90.00
_cell.angle_beta   90.00
_cell.angle_gamma   90.00
#
_symmetry.space_group_name_H-M   'P 1'
#
loop_
_entity.id
_entity.type
_entity.pdbx_description
1 polymer ?
#
loop_
_entity_poly.entity_id
_entity_poly.type
_entity_poly.pdbx_seq_one_letter_code
_entity_poly.pdbx_strand_id
1 'polypeptide(L)'
;MHRLDKDVDMDINTRLGCAAATGDLDAVQYWVAQGADIRAENDAALRFAAASGHLAVVEYCVVQNGDIRSEDNEALRWAAGYGHLHIVKYCVAQGGNIRAENDHALRWAAISGHLDVVKYCFEEHGCDIRAYGDEALCGAAQNGHLDVVKYCVEQGAAFQPVNDRALLWAAARGHLDVVKYCVENGAKNDRALSAAAARGQLDVVQYLVAQGGDIRAHDDLALRLAGQNGHFDVVAYFREHSERMEILRQEKDALEKKSIQTAAIKNKQRNLRVFLRR
;
A
#
# COMPACT_ATOMS: atom_id res chain seq x y z
N MET A 1 5.36 47.55 31.62
CA MET A 1 4.65 46.26 31.68
C MET A 1 3.38 46.40 30.87
N HIS A 2 3.39 45.95 29.61
CA HIS A 2 2.18 45.50 28.94
C HIS A 2 2.64 44.46 27.92
N ARG A 3 2.57 43.20 28.36
CA ARG A 3 2.79 42.03 27.53
C ARG A 3 1.73 42.01 26.43
N LEU A 4 2.18 41.48 25.31
CA LEU A 4 1.43 41.09 24.13
C LEU A 4 0.27 40.17 24.51
N ASP A 5 -0.96 40.68 24.52
CA ASP A 5 -2.15 39.86 24.26
C ASP A 5 -2.61 40.21 22.84
N LYS A 6 -1.92 39.64 21.85
CA LYS A 6 -2.54 39.38 20.56
C LYS A 6 -3.39 38.14 20.77
N ASP A 7 -4.56 38.33 21.40
CA ASP A 7 -5.65 37.40 21.18
C ASP A 7 -5.87 37.39 19.67
N VAL A 8 -5.46 36.30 19.03
CA VAL A 8 -5.86 36.01 17.67
C VAL A 8 -7.36 35.83 17.78
N ASP A 9 -8.11 36.89 17.48
CA ASP A 9 -9.56 36.86 17.48
C ASP A 9 -9.97 35.97 16.31
N MET A 10 -9.93 34.66 16.57
CA MET A 10 -10.29 33.61 15.64
C MET A 10 -11.75 33.83 15.29
N ASP A 11 -12.03 34.02 14.00
CA ASP A 11 -13.38 34.33 13.55
C ASP A 11 -14.36 33.21 13.97
N ILE A 12 -15.63 33.57 14.03
CA ILE A 12 -16.67 32.68 14.57
C ILE A 12 -16.82 31.38 13.76
N ASN A 13 -16.53 31.40 12.45
CA ASN A 13 -16.61 30.23 11.58
C ASN A 13 -15.41 29.30 11.79
N THR A 14 -14.22 29.86 12.04
CA THR A 14 -13.05 29.09 12.46
C THR A 14 -13.31 28.41 13.80
N ARG A 15 -13.95 29.09 14.77
CA ARG A 15 -14.34 28.46 16.07
C ARG A 15 -15.36 27.33 15.87
N LEU A 16 -16.35 27.53 15.00
CA LEU A 16 -17.30 26.49 14.60
C LEU A 16 -16.57 25.29 13.98
N GLY A 17 -15.64 25.53 13.06
CA GLY A 17 -14.82 24.49 12.43
C GLY A 17 -13.99 23.70 13.43
N CYS A 18 -13.33 24.38 14.38
CA CYS A 18 -12.60 23.73 15.47
C CYS A 18 -13.52 22.88 16.36
N ALA A 19 -14.67 23.41 16.78
CA ALA A 19 -15.65 22.68 17.58
C ALA A 19 -16.17 21.44 16.84
N ALA A 20 -16.38 21.56 15.53
CA ALA A 20 -16.81 20.45 14.69
C ALA A 20 -15.73 19.38 14.55
N ALA A 21 -14.46 19.78 14.40
CA ALA A 21 -13.31 18.88 14.34
C ALA A 21 -13.07 18.12 15.65
N THR A 22 -13.43 18.69 16.80
CA THR A 22 -13.33 18.04 18.12
C THR A 22 -14.58 17.26 18.52
N GLY A 23 -15.67 17.39 17.75
CA GLY A 23 -16.94 16.70 18.03
C GLY A 23 -17.75 17.29 19.17
N ASP A 24 -17.46 18.53 19.57
CA ASP A 24 -18.17 19.22 20.64
C ASP A 24 -19.48 19.80 20.08
N LEU A 25 -20.53 18.99 20.12
CA LEU A 25 -21.84 19.36 19.59
C LEU A 25 -22.43 20.57 20.32
N ASP A 26 -22.20 20.70 21.62
CA ASP A 26 -22.72 21.82 22.41
C ASP A 26 -22.04 23.13 21.98
N ALA A 27 -20.73 23.10 21.77
CA ALA A 27 -20.01 24.25 21.22
C ALA A 27 -20.44 24.57 19.78
N VAL A 28 -20.64 23.56 18.92
CA VAL A 28 -21.16 23.76 17.55
C VAL A 28 -22.52 24.45 17.59
N GLN A 29 -23.46 23.95 18.40
CA GLN A 29 -24.78 24.57 18.56
C GLN A 29 -24.68 26.00 19.09
N TYR A 30 -23.81 26.23 20.06
CA TYR A 30 -23.56 27.56 20.60
C TYR A 30 -23.06 28.53 19.52
N TRP A 31 -22.04 28.16 18.74
CA TRP A 31 -21.50 29.05 17.71
C TRP A 31 -22.50 29.35 16.60
N VAL A 32 -23.30 28.36 16.18
CA VAL A 32 -24.39 28.57 15.22
C VAL A 32 -25.45 29.51 15.79
N ALA A 33 -25.81 29.37 17.07
CA ALA A 33 -26.72 30.30 17.74
C ALA A 33 -26.16 31.72 17.86
N GLN A 34 -24.83 31.87 17.93
CA GLN A 34 -24.13 33.17 17.89
C GLN A 34 -23.99 33.73 16.45
N GLY A 35 -24.51 33.04 15.44
CA GLY A 35 -24.53 33.50 14.05
C GLY A 35 -23.38 32.98 13.18
N ALA A 36 -22.70 31.91 13.58
CA ALA A 36 -21.76 31.22 12.70
C ALA A 36 -22.49 30.67 11.46
N ASP A 37 -21.88 30.82 10.29
CA ASP A 37 -22.41 30.29 9.05
C ASP A 37 -21.95 28.84 8.87
N ILE A 38 -22.90 27.90 8.90
CA ILE A 38 -22.65 26.47 8.68
C ILE A 38 -21.97 26.20 7.33
N ARG A 39 -22.25 27.04 6.31
CA ARG A 39 -21.73 26.89 4.96
C ARG A 39 -20.43 27.66 4.72
N ALA A 40 -19.89 28.31 5.75
CA ALA A 40 -18.63 29.02 5.66
C ALA A 40 -17.49 28.11 5.18
N GLU A 41 -16.58 28.68 4.38
CA GLU A 41 -15.42 27.98 3.82
C GLU A 41 -15.79 26.64 3.17
N ASN A 42 -16.86 26.66 2.36
CA ASN A 42 -17.37 25.49 1.65
C ASN A 42 -17.73 24.35 2.63
N ASP A 43 -18.57 24.67 3.61
CA ASP A 43 -19.07 23.73 4.62
C ASP A 43 -17.93 23.10 5.46
N ALA A 44 -16.92 23.90 5.82
CA ALA A 44 -15.72 23.42 6.54
C ALA A 44 -16.06 22.67 7.84
N ALA A 45 -17.04 23.13 8.60
CA ALA A 45 -17.50 22.46 9.82
C ALA A 45 -18.01 21.04 9.54
N LEU A 46 -18.82 20.86 8.49
CA LEU A 46 -19.33 19.56 8.06
C LEU A 46 -18.18 18.65 7.62
N ARG A 47 -17.25 19.17 6.81
CA ARG A 47 -16.09 18.43 6.31
C ARG A 47 -15.18 17.98 7.46
N PHE A 48 -14.83 18.87 8.39
CA PHE A 48 -13.99 18.53 9.55
C PHE A 48 -14.66 17.53 10.50
N ALA A 49 -15.96 17.67 10.77
CA ALA A 49 -16.70 16.69 11.56
C ALA A 49 -16.70 15.30 10.90
N ALA A 50 -16.84 15.26 9.56
CA ALA A 50 -16.80 14.03 8.79
C ALA A 50 -15.40 13.37 8.80
N ALA A 51 -14.33 14.16 8.69
CA ALA A 51 -12.96 13.68 8.81
C ALA A 51 -12.61 13.16 10.21
N SER A 52 -13.15 13.77 11.25
CA SER A 52 -12.88 13.39 12.64
C SER A 52 -13.81 12.28 13.18
N GLY A 53 -14.82 11.86 12.42
CA GLY A 53 -15.70 10.76 12.83
C GLY A 53 -16.85 11.17 13.75
N HIS A 54 -17.23 12.44 13.76
CA HIS A 54 -18.26 12.98 14.66
C HIS A 54 -19.65 13.02 14.00
N LEU A 55 -20.31 11.87 13.93
CA LEU A 55 -21.63 11.74 13.29
C LEU A 55 -22.68 12.73 13.81
N ALA A 56 -22.77 12.92 15.12
CA ALA A 56 -23.78 13.83 15.70
C ALA A 56 -23.60 15.28 15.21
N VAL A 57 -22.36 15.72 15.01
CA VAL A 57 -22.07 17.04 14.44
C VAL A 57 -22.39 17.06 12.96
N VAL A 58 -22.03 16.01 12.20
CA VAL A 58 -22.39 15.88 10.78
C VAL A 58 -23.90 15.97 10.59
N GLU A 59 -24.68 15.20 11.35
CA GLU A 59 -26.15 15.23 11.32
C GLU A 59 -26.69 16.61 11.62
N TYR A 60 -26.16 17.27 12.67
CA TYR A 60 -26.57 18.63 13.02
C TYR A 60 -26.27 19.62 11.90
N CYS A 61 -25.06 19.61 11.32
CA CYS A 61 -24.69 20.47 10.20
C CYS A 61 -25.62 20.28 9.00
N VAL A 62 -25.98 19.04 8.66
CA VAL A 62 -26.92 18.75 7.56
C VAL A 62 -28.33 19.25 7.86
N VAL A 63 -28.81 19.08 9.10
CA VAL A 63 -30.11 19.65 9.54
C VAL A 63 -30.12 21.18 9.45
N GLN A 64 -28.97 21.83 9.69
CA GLN A 64 -28.81 23.27 9.53
C GLN A 64 -28.51 23.70 8.08
N ASN A 65 -28.85 22.87 7.08
CA ASN A 65 -28.67 23.11 5.64
C ASN A 65 -27.21 23.12 5.15
N GLY A 66 -26.31 22.44 5.85
CA GLY A 66 -24.98 22.13 5.35
C GLY A 66 -25.03 21.26 4.09
N ASP A 67 -24.18 21.55 3.12
CA ASP A 67 -24.17 20.88 1.82
C ASP A 67 -23.17 19.72 1.78
N ILE A 68 -23.70 18.51 1.78
CA ILE A 68 -22.92 17.26 1.72
C ILE A 68 -22.12 17.14 0.41
N ARG A 69 -22.57 17.82 -0.64
CA ARG A 69 -21.92 17.77 -1.96
C ARG A 69 -20.86 18.86 -2.15
N SER A 70 -20.65 19.72 -1.16
CA SER A 70 -19.62 20.76 -1.18
C SER A 70 -18.23 20.16 -1.47
N GLU A 71 -17.41 20.92 -2.21
CA GLU A 71 -16.06 20.52 -2.67
C GLU A 71 -16.04 19.11 -3.27
N ASP A 72 -16.96 18.83 -4.20
CA ASP A 72 -17.07 17.53 -4.85
C ASP A 72 -17.23 16.36 -3.86
N ASN A 73 -18.13 16.53 -2.87
CA ASN A 73 -18.43 15.55 -1.81
C ASN A 73 -17.23 15.29 -0.89
N GLU A 74 -16.44 16.31 -0.58
CA GLU A 74 -15.23 16.18 0.22
C GLU A 74 -15.48 15.59 1.61
N ALA A 75 -16.58 15.97 2.28
CA ALA A 75 -16.97 15.38 3.57
C ALA A 75 -17.10 13.86 3.50
N LEU A 76 -17.74 13.34 2.44
CA LEU A 76 -17.88 11.90 2.20
C LEU A 76 -16.51 11.26 1.91
N ARG A 77 -15.68 11.89 1.07
CA ARG A 77 -14.34 11.39 0.73
C ARG A 77 -13.43 11.32 1.95
N TRP A 78 -13.43 12.34 2.81
CA TRP A 78 -12.66 12.37 4.04
C TRP A 78 -13.16 11.30 5.02
N ALA A 79 -14.48 11.20 5.23
CA ALA A 79 -15.04 10.13 6.06
C ALA A 79 -14.63 8.73 5.56
N ALA A 80 -14.59 8.52 4.25
CA ALA A 80 -14.12 7.26 3.66
C ALA A 80 -12.61 7.03 3.89
N GLY A 81 -11.80 8.06 3.65
CA GLY A 81 -10.35 8.01 3.84
C GLY A 81 -9.89 7.83 5.29
N TYR A 82 -10.72 8.20 6.27
CA TYR A 82 -10.48 7.99 7.71
C TYR A 82 -11.28 6.81 8.31
N GLY A 83 -12.05 6.08 7.49
CA GLY A 83 -12.69 4.83 7.91
C GLY A 83 -14.00 5.00 8.69
N HIS A 84 -14.63 6.16 8.61
CA HIS A 84 -15.88 6.45 9.30
C HIS A 84 -17.08 5.95 8.50
N LEU A 85 -17.23 4.62 8.39
CA LEU A 85 -18.29 3.97 7.60
C LEU A 85 -19.70 4.47 7.92
N HIS A 86 -19.98 4.73 9.19
CA HIS A 86 -21.30 5.23 9.62
C HIS A 86 -21.60 6.63 9.06
N ILE A 87 -20.59 7.50 8.94
CA ILE A 87 -20.71 8.81 8.29
C ILE A 87 -20.83 8.64 6.78
N VAL A 88 -20.03 7.75 6.17
CA VAL A 88 -20.15 7.46 4.72
C VAL A 88 -21.57 7.02 4.37
N LYS A 89 -22.14 6.08 5.14
CA LYS A 89 -23.54 5.63 4.98
C LYS A 89 -24.53 6.79 5.12
N TYR A 90 -24.35 7.64 6.13
CA TYR A 90 -25.21 8.80 6.34
C TYR A 90 -25.13 9.78 5.17
N CYS A 91 -23.92 10.20 4.76
CA CYS A 91 -23.73 11.12 3.64
C CYS A 91 -24.36 10.61 2.34
N VAL A 92 -24.22 9.31 2.05
CA VAL A 92 -24.87 8.69 0.87
C VAL A 92 -26.40 8.69 1.00
N ALA A 93 -26.95 8.37 2.17
CA ALA A 93 -28.39 8.40 2.41
C ALA A 93 -28.99 9.81 2.24
N GLN A 94 -28.20 10.85 2.54
CA GLN A 94 -28.57 12.25 2.32
C GLN A 94 -28.23 12.77 0.91
N GLY A 95 -27.85 11.87 -0.02
CA GLY A 95 -27.66 12.19 -1.44
C GLY A 95 -26.24 12.54 -1.86
N GLY A 96 -25.23 12.32 -1.02
CA GLY A 96 -23.82 12.41 -1.40
C GLY A 96 -23.47 11.40 -2.50
N ASN A 97 -22.63 11.84 -3.45
CA ASN A 97 -22.20 11.01 -4.57
C ASN A 97 -20.92 10.22 -4.21
N ILE A 98 -21.07 8.96 -3.82
CA ILE A 98 -19.95 8.06 -3.48
C ILE A 98 -19.00 7.78 -4.67
N ARG A 99 -19.48 7.97 -5.90
CA ARG A 99 -18.73 7.72 -7.14
C ARG A 99 -18.05 8.97 -7.70
N ALA A 100 -18.07 10.08 -6.95
CA ALA A 100 -17.42 11.32 -7.36
C ALA A 100 -15.91 11.12 -7.58
N GLU A 101 -15.35 11.91 -8.50
CA GLU A 101 -13.92 11.91 -8.85
C GLU A 101 -13.32 10.52 -9.14
N ASN A 102 -14.01 9.71 -9.95
CA ASN A 102 -13.60 8.34 -10.28
C ASN A 102 -13.43 7.48 -9.02
N ASP A 103 -14.52 7.34 -8.27
CA ASP A 103 -14.60 6.49 -7.07
C ASP A 103 -13.51 6.85 -6.03
N HIS A 104 -13.23 8.15 -5.85
CA HIS A 104 -12.17 8.63 -4.94
C HIS A 104 -12.38 8.12 -3.51
N ALA A 105 -13.62 8.13 -3.01
CA ALA A 105 -13.94 7.61 -1.68
C ALA A 105 -13.46 6.16 -1.49
N LEU A 106 -13.68 5.29 -2.48
CA LEU A 106 -13.18 3.91 -2.47
C LEU A 106 -11.65 3.88 -2.52
N ARG A 107 -11.02 4.63 -3.43
CA ARG A 107 -9.56 4.64 -3.59
C ARG A 107 -8.86 5.10 -2.30
N TRP A 108 -9.35 6.17 -1.68
CA TRP A 108 -8.76 6.69 -0.44
C TRP A 108 -8.99 5.74 0.74
N ALA A 109 -10.19 5.17 0.89
CA ALA A 109 -10.44 4.14 1.89
C ALA A 109 -9.48 2.94 1.72
N ALA A 110 -9.20 2.52 0.49
CA ALA A 110 -8.26 1.44 0.21
C ALA A 110 -6.80 1.83 0.54
N ILE A 111 -6.36 3.04 0.17
CA ILE A 111 -5.05 3.57 0.52
C ILE A 111 -4.86 3.62 2.04
N SER A 112 -5.90 3.97 2.80
CA SER A 112 -5.87 4.08 4.26
C SER A 112 -6.15 2.75 5.00
N GLY A 113 -6.51 1.68 4.29
CA GLY A 113 -6.72 0.36 4.90
C GLY A 113 -8.11 0.09 5.47
N HIS A 114 -9.12 0.87 5.10
CA HIS A 114 -10.48 0.74 5.63
C HIS A 114 -11.32 -0.21 4.78
N LEU A 115 -11.10 -1.52 4.96
CA LEU A 115 -11.74 -2.58 4.17
C LEU A 115 -13.28 -2.54 4.23
N ASP A 116 -13.86 -2.20 5.37
CA ASP A 116 -15.31 -2.10 5.57
C ASP A 116 -15.93 -1.01 4.69
N VAL A 117 -15.26 0.13 4.54
CA VAL A 117 -15.65 1.19 3.61
C VAL A 117 -15.46 0.75 2.15
N VAL A 118 -14.33 0.09 1.82
CA VAL A 118 -14.09 -0.42 0.46
C VAL A 118 -15.19 -1.41 0.03
N LYS A 119 -15.56 -2.34 0.91
CA LYS A 119 -16.66 -3.28 0.69
C LYS A 119 -17.98 -2.56 0.47
N TYR A 120 -18.32 -1.61 1.33
CA TYR A 120 -19.54 -0.83 1.16
C TYR A 120 -19.59 -0.07 -0.17
N CYS A 121 -18.49 0.57 -0.58
CA CYS A 121 -18.41 1.26 -1.87
C CYS A 121 -18.58 0.30 -3.06
N PHE A 122 -17.93 -0.85 -3.03
CA PHE A 122 -17.95 -1.82 -4.12
C PHE A 122 -19.27 -2.61 -4.18
N GLU A 123 -19.64 -3.27 -3.09
CA GLU A 123 -20.75 -4.23 -3.03
C GLU A 123 -22.12 -3.52 -3.14
N GLU A 124 -22.29 -2.37 -2.47
CA GLU A 124 -23.59 -1.68 -2.39
C GLU A 124 -23.76 -0.58 -3.45
N HIS A 125 -22.66 0.02 -3.92
CA HIS A 125 -22.71 1.17 -4.84
C HIS A 125 -22.03 0.93 -6.20
N GLY A 126 -21.43 -0.25 -6.40
CA GLY A 126 -20.84 -0.64 -7.67
C GLY A 126 -19.68 0.26 -8.13
N CYS A 127 -18.92 0.82 -7.18
CA CYS A 127 -17.69 1.55 -7.46
C CYS A 127 -16.67 0.68 -8.21
N ASP A 128 -15.85 1.28 -9.06
CA ASP A 128 -14.82 0.56 -9.82
C ASP A 128 -13.54 0.37 -8.98
N ILE A 129 -13.26 -0.87 -8.59
CA ILE A 129 -12.05 -1.26 -7.85
C ILE A 129 -10.75 -1.01 -8.64
N ARG A 130 -10.84 -0.95 -9.98
CA ARG A 130 -9.72 -0.73 -10.90
C ARG A 130 -9.56 0.72 -11.34
N ALA A 131 -10.33 1.64 -10.74
CA ALA A 131 -10.30 3.05 -11.06
C ALA A 131 -8.86 3.61 -11.01
N TYR A 132 -8.57 4.51 -11.97
CA TYR A 132 -7.26 5.17 -12.10
C TYR A 132 -6.06 4.21 -12.24
N GLY A 133 -6.29 3.03 -12.83
CA GLY A 133 -5.24 2.03 -13.08
C GLY A 133 -4.83 1.30 -11.81
N ASP A 134 -5.82 0.71 -11.12
CA ASP A 134 -5.63 -0.09 -9.90
C ASP A 134 -5.00 0.70 -8.73
N GLU A 135 -5.31 2.00 -8.62
CA GLU A 135 -4.72 2.85 -7.58
C GLU A 135 -5.09 2.39 -6.16
N ALA A 136 -6.31 1.88 -5.96
CA ALA A 136 -6.75 1.29 -4.71
C ALA A 136 -5.84 0.11 -4.28
N LEU A 137 -5.55 -0.81 -5.21
CA LEU A 137 -4.63 -1.93 -4.98
C LEU A 137 -3.20 -1.45 -4.70
N CYS A 138 -2.69 -0.54 -5.54
CA CYS A 138 -1.31 -0.08 -5.43
C CYS A 138 -1.07 0.72 -4.14
N GLY A 139 -2.03 1.55 -3.75
CA GLY A 139 -2.00 2.33 -2.51
C GLY A 139 -2.10 1.47 -1.26
N ALA A 140 -3.05 0.52 -1.24
CA ALA A 140 -3.17 -0.46 -0.16
C ALA A 140 -1.87 -1.26 0.01
N ALA A 141 -1.25 -1.69 -1.10
CA ALA A 141 0.02 -2.42 -1.07
C ALA A 141 1.19 -1.54 -0.59
N GLN A 142 1.23 -0.27 -1.00
CA GLN A 142 2.23 0.70 -0.55
C GLN A 142 2.19 0.92 0.97
N ASN A 143 1.00 0.88 1.57
CA ASN A 143 0.82 1.11 3.01
C ASN A 143 0.70 -0.17 3.84
N GLY A 144 0.78 -1.35 3.20
CA GLY A 144 0.81 -2.64 3.89
C GLY A 144 -0.55 -3.20 4.30
N HIS A 145 -1.65 -2.72 3.70
CA HIS A 145 -3.00 -3.17 4.02
C HIS A 145 -3.33 -4.48 3.28
N LEU A 146 -2.79 -5.61 3.77
CA LEU A 146 -2.91 -6.92 3.13
C LEU A 146 -4.36 -7.38 2.93
N ASP A 147 -5.24 -7.11 3.88
CA ASP A 147 -6.66 -7.44 3.83
C ASP A 147 -7.38 -6.71 2.68
N VAL A 148 -7.10 -5.42 2.50
CA VAL A 148 -7.58 -4.65 1.34
C VAL A 148 -6.96 -5.15 0.04
N VAL A 149 -5.66 -5.44 0.00
CA VAL A 149 -4.99 -6.00 -1.19
C VAL A 149 -5.65 -7.31 -1.63
N LYS A 150 -5.89 -8.23 -0.68
CA LYS A 150 -6.58 -9.51 -0.94
C LYS A 150 -7.95 -9.27 -1.55
N TYR A 151 -8.75 -8.41 -0.91
CA TYR A 151 -10.08 -8.07 -1.37
C TYR A 151 -10.07 -7.47 -2.78
N CYS A 152 -9.19 -6.50 -3.06
CA CYS A 152 -9.06 -5.91 -4.39
C CYS A 152 -8.77 -6.98 -5.45
N VAL A 153 -7.86 -7.92 -5.17
CA VAL A 153 -7.51 -9.01 -6.10
C VAL A 153 -8.66 -9.99 -6.30
N GLU A 154 -9.36 -10.35 -5.23
CA GLU A 154 -10.57 -11.21 -5.29
C GLU A 154 -11.69 -10.56 -6.13
N GLN A 155 -11.84 -9.24 -6.06
CA GLN A 155 -12.80 -8.47 -6.88
C GLN A 155 -12.30 -8.14 -8.29
N GLY A 156 -11.13 -8.66 -8.66
CA GLY A 156 -10.61 -8.62 -10.03
C GLY A 156 -9.48 -7.64 -10.26
N ALA A 157 -9.02 -6.83 -9.31
CA ALA A 157 -7.75 -6.11 -9.51
C ALA A 157 -6.63 -7.13 -9.81
N ALA A 158 -5.75 -6.82 -10.76
CA ALA A 158 -4.75 -7.78 -11.21
C ALA A 158 -3.35 -7.22 -11.03
N PHE A 159 -2.43 -8.08 -10.58
CA PHE A 159 -1.02 -7.76 -10.64
C PHE A 159 -0.54 -7.73 -12.09
N GLN A 160 0.23 -6.70 -12.42
CA GLN A 160 0.82 -6.55 -13.73
C GLN A 160 1.99 -7.54 -13.90
N PRO A 161 2.13 -8.17 -15.07
CA PRO A 161 3.17 -9.17 -15.31
C PRO A 161 4.58 -8.56 -15.35
N VAL A 162 4.69 -7.24 -15.53
CA VAL A 162 5.95 -6.50 -15.61
C VAL A 162 5.79 -5.16 -14.89
N ASN A 163 6.77 -4.80 -14.06
CA ASN A 163 6.79 -3.53 -13.32
C ASN A 163 5.53 -3.29 -12.46
N ASP A 164 5.06 -4.32 -11.77
CA ASP A 164 3.93 -4.21 -10.87
C ASP A 164 4.19 -3.16 -9.79
N ARG A 165 3.36 -2.10 -9.78
CA ARG A 165 3.52 -0.96 -8.87
C ARG A 165 3.21 -1.36 -7.43
N ALA A 166 2.24 -2.25 -7.22
CA ALA A 166 1.84 -2.71 -5.90
C ALA A 166 2.99 -3.47 -5.22
N LEU A 167 3.58 -4.46 -5.91
CA LEU A 167 4.75 -5.20 -5.44
C LEU A 167 5.97 -4.28 -5.26
N LEU A 168 6.23 -3.38 -6.21
CA LEU A 168 7.35 -2.45 -6.12
C LEU A 168 7.29 -1.58 -4.86
N TRP A 169 6.12 -0.99 -4.58
CA TRP A 169 5.94 -0.10 -3.45
C TRP A 169 5.86 -0.85 -2.12
N ALA A 170 5.20 -2.00 -2.07
CA ALA A 170 5.20 -2.88 -0.89
C ALA A 170 6.63 -3.29 -0.52
N ALA A 171 7.44 -3.67 -1.52
CA ALA A 171 8.83 -4.06 -1.31
C ALA A 171 9.71 -2.88 -0.84
N ALA A 172 9.53 -1.70 -1.42
CA ALA A 172 10.23 -0.48 -1.00
C ALA A 172 9.89 -0.05 0.44
N ARG A 173 8.67 -0.34 0.90
CA ARG A 173 8.17 0.03 2.24
C ARG A 173 8.36 -1.07 3.29
N GLY A 174 8.78 -2.26 2.88
CA GLY A 174 9.08 -3.37 3.79
C GLY A 174 7.87 -4.23 4.17
N HIS A 175 6.75 -4.13 3.45
CA HIS A 175 5.53 -4.89 3.74
C HIS A 175 5.65 -6.33 3.23
N LEU A 176 6.39 -7.16 3.98
CA LEU A 176 6.74 -8.53 3.58
C LEU A 176 5.53 -9.42 3.34
N ASP A 177 4.47 -9.27 4.12
CA ASP A 177 3.22 -10.01 4.02
C ASP A 177 2.48 -9.70 2.71
N VAL A 178 2.41 -8.42 2.32
CA VAL A 178 1.92 -7.99 1.00
C VAL A 178 2.81 -8.51 -0.12
N VAL A 179 4.15 -8.39 0.02
CA VAL A 179 5.10 -8.90 -0.97
C VAL A 179 4.92 -10.40 -1.21
N LYS A 180 4.78 -11.19 -0.14
CA LYS A 180 4.51 -12.62 -0.22
C LYS A 180 3.26 -12.90 -1.05
N TYR A 181 2.16 -12.23 -0.70
CA TYR A 181 0.89 -12.38 -1.39
C TYR A 181 0.98 -12.00 -2.87
N CYS A 182 1.64 -10.89 -3.22
CA CYS A 182 1.83 -10.47 -4.60
C CYS A 182 2.62 -11.52 -5.42
N VAL A 183 3.73 -12.03 -4.86
CA VAL A 183 4.58 -13.01 -5.54
C VAL A 183 3.86 -14.35 -5.72
N GLU A 184 3.10 -14.80 -4.72
CA GLU A 184 2.25 -16.00 -4.80
C GLU A 184 1.16 -15.87 -5.88
N ASN A 185 0.70 -14.64 -6.16
CA ASN A 185 -0.27 -14.33 -7.22
C ASN A 185 0.38 -13.93 -8.56
N GLY A 186 1.66 -14.26 -8.77
CA GLY A 186 2.33 -14.16 -10.06
C GLY A 186 2.99 -12.82 -10.38
N ALA A 187 3.07 -11.89 -9.43
CA ALA A 187 3.84 -10.66 -9.61
C ALA A 187 5.36 -10.95 -9.67
N LYS A 188 6.06 -10.30 -10.62
CA LYS A 188 7.51 -10.49 -10.81
C LYS A 188 8.36 -9.52 -10.00
N ASN A 189 9.53 -9.98 -9.56
CA ASN A 189 10.37 -9.33 -8.55
C ASN A 189 11.54 -8.48 -9.10
N ASP A 190 11.77 -8.41 -10.41
CA ASP A 190 12.97 -7.81 -11.03
C ASP A 190 13.29 -6.38 -10.52
N ARG A 191 12.27 -5.52 -10.37
CA ARG A 191 12.43 -4.18 -9.77
C ARG A 191 12.11 -4.10 -8.29
N ALA A 192 11.35 -5.05 -7.77
CA ALA A 192 11.01 -5.10 -6.35
C ALA A 192 12.24 -5.35 -5.48
N LEU A 193 13.15 -6.24 -5.94
CA LEU A 193 14.40 -6.54 -5.24
C LEU A 193 15.30 -5.31 -5.14
N SER A 194 15.47 -4.55 -6.23
CA SER A 194 16.28 -3.34 -6.22
C SER A 194 15.67 -2.23 -5.38
N ALA A 195 14.33 -2.10 -5.37
CA ALA A 195 13.64 -1.15 -4.50
C ALA A 195 13.74 -1.49 -3.01
N ALA A 196 13.57 -2.76 -2.64
CA ALA A 196 13.75 -3.23 -1.27
C ALA A 196 15.20 -3.01 -0.80
N ALA A 197 16.18 -3.33 -1.64
CA ALA A 197 17.60 -3.13 -1.35
C ALA A 197 17.96 -1.64 -1.19
N ALA A 198 17.40 -0.77 -2.03
CA ALA A 198 17.58 0.67 -1.93
C ALA A 198 17.00 1.29 -0.65
N ARG A 199 16.08 0.59 0.03
CA ARG A 199 15.41 1.04 1.25
C ARG A 199 15.85 0.25 2.49
N GLY A 200 16.81 -0.67 2.35
CA GLY A 200 17.33 -1.48 3.46
C GLY A 200 16.35 -2.51 4.00
N GLN A 201 15.39 -2.95 3.18
CA GLN A 201 14.35 -3.90 3.62
C GLN A 201 14.88 -5.34 3.54
N LEU A 202 15.77 -5.70 4.48
CA LEU A 202 16.49 -6.98 4.46
C LEU A 202 15.55 -8.20 4.39
N ASP A 203 14.48 -8.24 5.18
CA ASP A 203 13.55 -9.37 5.22
C ASP A 203 12.86 -9.59 3.86
N VAL A 204 12.50 -8.49 3.20
CA VAL A 204 11.93 -8.52 1.84
C VAL A 204 12.99 -8.97 0.83
N VAL A 205 14.22 -8.46 0.92
CA VAL A 205 15.32 -8.87 0.05
C VAL A 205 15.57 -10.38 0.16
N GLN A 206 15.68 -10.91 1.38
CA GLN A 206 15.88 -12.33 1.63
C GLN A 206 14.77 -13.17 1.02
N TYR A 207 13.51 -12.76 1.21
CA TYR A 207 12.37 -13.44 0.62
C TYR A 207 12.41 -13.41 -0.92
N LEU A 208 12.63 -12.24 -1.52
CA LEU A 208 12.64 -12.11 -2.98
C LEU A 208 13.77 -12.89 -3.64
N VAL A 209 14.96 -12.94 -3.02
CA VAL A 209 16.08 -13.79 -3.46
C VAL A 209 15.73 -15.26 -3.32
N ALA A 210 15.09 -15.68 -2.22
CA ALA A 210 14.64 -17.06 -2.04
C ALA A 210 13.59 -17.50 -3.08
N GLN A 211 12.78 -16.57 -3.61
CA GLN A 211 11.86 -16.80 -4.71
C GLN A 211 12.52 -16.71 -6.11
N GLY A 212 13.86 -16.70 -6.17
CA GLY A 212 14.62 -16.68 -7.42
C GLY A 212 14.88 -15.30 -8.02
N GLY A 213 14.75 -14.23 -7.22
CA GLY A 213 15.12 -12.88 -7.65
C GLY A 213 16.61 -12.78 -8.01
N ASP A 214 16.91 -12.26 -9.19
CA ASP A 214 18.28 -12.11 -9.67
C ASP A 214 18.98 -10.90 -9.03
N ILE A 215 19.92 -11.17 -8.12
CA ILE A 215 20.75 -10.16 -7.44
C ILE A 215 21.61 -9.37 -8.45
N ARG A 216 21.97 -10.00 -9.58
CA ARG A 216 22.85 -9.44 -10.62
C ARG A 216 22.10 -8.68 -11.72
N ALA A 217 20.78 -8.60 -11.62
CA ALA A 217 19.96 -7.90 -12.60
C ALA A 217 20.37 -6.43 -12.74
N HIS A 218 20.29 -5.92 -13.98
CA HIS A 218 20.56 -4.52 -14.34
C HIS A 218 21.92 -4.00 -13.84
N ASP A 219 22.99 -4.76 -14.06
CA ASP A 219 24.36 -4.44 -13.64
C ASP A 219 24.43 -4.22 -12.13
N ASP A 220 24.08 -5.24 -11.36
CA ASP A 220 24.11 -5.25 -9.89
C ASP A 220 23.32 -4.08 -9.26
N LEU A 221 22.19 -3.69 -9.87
CA LEU A 221 21.45 -2.49 -9.46
C LEU A 221 21.07 -2.52 -7.97
N ALA A 222 20.55 -3.66 -7.50
CA ALA A 222 20.15 -3.83 -6.10
C ALA A 222 21.34 -3.63 -5.14
N LEU A 223 22.49 -4.22 -5.46
CA LEU A 223 23.72 -4.10 -4.67
C LEU A 223 24.26 -2.66 -4.68
N ARG A 224 24.28 -2.01 -5.85
CA ARG A 224 24.73 -0.61 -5.99
C ARG A 224 23.87 0.34 -5.17
N LEU A 225 22.54 0.20 -5.24
CA LEU A 225 21.61 1.06 -4.49
C LEU A 225 21.72 0.82 -2.98
N ALA A 226 21.82 -0.43 -2.52
CA ALA A 226 22.04 -0.73 -1.10
C ALA A 226 23.35 -0.11 -0.59
N GLY A 227 24.44 -0.23 -1.35
CA GLY A 227 25.73 0.36 -1.00
C GLY A 227 25.72 1.89 -0.99
N GLN A 228 25.10 2.52 -2.00
CA GLN A 228 24.96 3.98 -2.09
C GLN A 228 24.15 4.58 -0.93
N ASN A 229 23.12 3.85 -0.46
CA ASN A 229 22.26 4.30 0.62
C ASN A 229 22.72 3.82 2.02
N GLY A 230 23.85 3.12 2.10
CA GLY A 230 24.45 2.70 3.38
C GLY A 230 23.78 1.49 4.05
N HIS A 231 23.03 0.68 3.30
CA HIS A 231 22.38 -0.54 3.80
C HIS A 231 23.35 -1.72 3.80
N PHE A 232 24.30 -1.70 4.74
CA PHE A 232 25.41 -2.67 4.80
C PHE A 232 24.98 -4.10 5.10
N ASP A 233 23.86 -4.28 5.81
CA ASP A 233 23.22 -5.56 6.08
C ASP A 233 22.76 -6.25 4.78
N VAL A 234 22.11 -5.51 3.89
CA VAL A 234 21.70 -5.99 2.57
C VAL A 234 22.94 -6.29 1.69
N VAL A 235 23.96 -5.42 1.74
CA VAL A 235 25.22 -5.64 1.00
C VAL A 235 25.94 -6.89 1.48
N ALA A 236 26.02 -7.10 2.79
CA ALA A 236 26.62 -8.30 3.39
C ALA A 236 25.87 -9.55 2.92
N TYR A 237 24.54 -9.54 3.01
CA TYR A 237 23.70 -10.63 2.52
C TYR A 237 23.95 -10.96 1.04
N PHE A 238 24.01 -9.97 0.16
CA PHE A 238 24.29 -10.19 -1.26
C PHE A 238 25.68 -10.78 -1.53
N ARG A 239 26.71 -10.39 -0.76
CA ARG A 239 28.06 -10.95 -0.89
C ARG A 239 28.09 -12.41 -0.45
N GLU A 240 27.58 -12.70 0.74
CA GLU A 240 27.50 -14.07 1.28
C GLU A 240 26.73 -15.00 0.34
N HIS A 241 25.60 -14.51 -0.21
CA HIS A 241 24.80 -15.28 -1.14
C HIS A 241 25.51 -15.52 -2.47
N SER A 242 26.22 -14.51 -3.01
CA SER A 242 26.99 -14.65 -4.25
C SER A 242 28.14 -15.65 -4.10
N GLU A 243 28.91 -15.56 -3.02
CA GLU A 243 30.03 -16.47 -2.73
C GLU A 243 29.55 -17.92 -2.58
N ARG A 244 28.45 -18.12 -1.86
CA ARG A 244 27.85 -19.44 -1.69
C ARG A 244 27.39 -20.06 -3.01
N MET A 245 26.78 -19.26 -3.89
CA MET A 245 26.32 -19.74 -5.19
C MET A 245 27.49 -20.12 -6.12
N GLU A 246 28.59 -19.37 -6.07
CA GLU A 246 29.80 -19.69 -6.83
C GLU A 246 30.46 -20.99 -6.34
N ILE A 247 30.53 -21.21 -5.03
CA ILE A 247 31.03 -22.46 -4.44
C ILE A 247 30.17 -23.65 -4.89
N LEU A 248 28.84 -23.55 -4.80
CA LEU A 248 27.93 -24.61 -5.22
C LEU A 248 28.07 -24.94 -6.72
N ARG A 249 28.32 -23.93 -7.55
CA ARG A 249 28.58 -24.12 -8.98
C ARG A 249 29.87 -24.92 -9.21
N GLN A 250 30.95 -24.56 -8.53
CA GLN A 250 32.23 -25.27 -8.63
C GLN A 250 32.14 -26.71 -8.12
N GLU A 251 31.41 -26.95 -7.03
CA GLU A 251 31.15 -28.30 -6.50
C GLU A 251 30.35 -29.16 -7.48
N LYS A 252 29.30 -28.60 -8.10
CA LYS A 252 28.50 -29.29 -9.11
C LYS A 252 29.36 -29.67 -10.33
N ASP A 253 30.15 -28.74 -10.85
CA ASP A 253 31.05 -28.99 -11.99
C ASP A 253 32.10 -30.06 -11.65
N ALA A 254 32.62 -30.08 -10.42
CA ALA A 254 33.56 -31.09 -9.94
C ALA A 254 32.91 -32.49 -9.84
N LEU A 255 31.67 -32.57 -9.34
CA LEU A 255 30.88 -33.80 -9.26
C LEU A 255 30.55 -34.35 -10.66
N GLU A 256 30.15 -33.48 -11.59
CA GLU A 256 29.89 -33.86 -12.99
C GLU A 256 31.15 -34.43 -13.65
N LYS A 257 32.30 -33.74 -13.54
CA LYS A 257 33.59 -34.23 -14.07
C LYS A 257 33.96 -35.59 -13.48
N LYS A 258 33.80 -35.78 -12.16
CA LYS A 258 34.08 -37.05 -11.47
C LYS A 258 33.15 -38.17 -11.95
N SER A 259 31.87 -37.88 -12.18
CA SER A 259 30.89 -38.85 -12.67
C SER A 259 31.25 -39.35 -14.08
N ILE A 260 31.64 -38.43 -14.98
CA ILE A 260 32.05 -38.72 -16.35
C ILE A 260 33.32 -39.59 -16.35
N GLN A 261 34.31 -39.23 -15.52
CA GLN A 261 35.55 -39.98 -15.39
C GLN A 261 35.28 -41.41 -14.88
N THR A 262 34.40 -41.56 -13.90
CA THR A 262 34.03 -42.88 -13.35
C THR A 262 33.29 -43.74 -14.37
N ALA A 263 32.40 -43.15 -15.16
CA ALA A 263 31.70 -43.83 -16.26
C ALA A 263 32.67 -44.30 -17.35
N ALA A 264 33.64 -43.46 -17.72
CA ALA A 264 34.67 -43.81 -18.69
C ALA A 264 35.54 -44.99 -18.23
N ILE A 265 35.93 -45.03 -16.95
CA ILE A 265 36.69 -46.15 -16.36
C ILE A 265 35.86 -47.43 -16.40
N LYS A 266 34.58 -47.39 -15.97
CA LYS A 266 33.69 -48.56 -16.03
C LYS A 266 33.51 -49.08 -17.45
N ASN A 267 33.40 -48.19 -18.44
CA ASN A 267 33.24 -48.59 -19.85
C ASN A 267 34.53 -49.23 -20.40
N LYS A 268 35.70 -48.67 -20.10
CA LYS A 268 37.00 -49.29 -20.42
C LYS A 268 37.14 -50.69 -19.80
N GLN A 269 36.80 -50.86 -18.53
CA GLN A 269 36.84 -52.16 -17.85
C GLN A 269 35.86 -53.17 -18.47
N ARG A 270 34.65 -52.72 -18.87
CA ARG A 270 33.66 -53.55 -19.55
C ARG A 270 34.16 -54.03 -20.92
N ASN A 271 34.75 -53.13 -21.72
CA ASN A 271 35.32 -53.48 -23.02
C ASN A 271 36.49 -54.47 -22.88
N LEU A 272 37.35 -54.29 -21.88
CA LEU A 272 38.46 -55.21 -21.60
C LEU A 272 37.96 -56.62 -21.23
N ARG A 273 36.90 -56.73 -20.42
CA ARG A 273 36.28 -58.02 -20.07
C ARG A 273 35.63 -58.72 -21.27
N VAL A 274 35.07 -57.98 -22.21
CA VAL A 274 34.50 -58.54 -23.44
C VAL A 274 35.62 -59.06 -24.36
N PHE A 275 36.72 -58.31 -24.48
CA PHE A 275 37.87 -58.72 -25.28
C PHE A 275 38.54 -60.00 -24.76
N LEU A 276 38.72 -60.13 -23.44
CA LEU A 276 39.34 -61.31 -22.81
C LEU A 276 38.46 -62.58 -22.82
N ARG A 277 37.20 -62.51 -23.28
CA ARG A 277 36.28 -63.66 -23.39
C ARG A 277 36.12 -64.21 -24.81
N ARG A 278 36.80 -63.63 -25.80
CA ARG A 278 36.91 -64.14 -27.17
C ARG A 278 38.25 -64.85 -27.34
#